data_AF-A0A726ZCV6-F1
#
_entry.id   AF-A0A726ZCV6-F1
#
_cell.length_a   1.000
_cell.length_b   1.000
_cell.length_c   1.000
_cell.angle_alpha   90.00
_cell.angle_beta   90.00
_cell.angle_gamma   90.00
#
_symmetry.space_group_name_H-M   'P 1'
#
loop_
_entity.id
_entity.type
_entity.pdbx_description
1 polymer ?
#
loop_
_entity_poly.entity_id
_entity_poly.type
_entity_poly.pdbx_seq_one_letter_code
_entity_poly.pdbx_strand_id
1 'polypeptide(L)' 'MLGANIFLDYDLSRDHARAGFGGEYWRDFLKLSANAYVGLTGWKTSPDVEDYE' A
#
# COMPACT_ATOMS: atom_id res chain seq x y z
N MET A 1 12.01 -13.80 -15.63
CA MET A 1 11.91 -14.02 -14.18
C MET A 1 10.53 -13.60 -13.72
N LEU A 2 9.88 -14.41 -12.89
CA LEU A 2 8.66 -14.03 -12.18
C LEU A 2 9.04 -13.81 -10.71
N GLY A 3 8.53 -12.73 -10.12
CA GLY A 3 8.74 -12.36 -8.73
C GLY A 3 7.41 -12.08 -8.04
N ALA A 4 7.37 -12.26 -6.72
CA ALA A 4 6.26 -11.86 -5.88
C ALA A 4 6.82 -11.27 -4.59
N ASN A 5 6.14 -10.26 -4.05
CA ASN A 5 6.53 -9.58 -2.82
C ASN A 5 5.29 -9.19 -1.99
N ILE A 6 5.50 -9.02 -0.68
CA ILE A 6 4.49 -8.60 0.28
C ILE A 6 5.10 -7.53 1.16
N PHE A 7 4.36 -6.45 1.39
CA PHE A 7 4.75 -5.34 2.23
C PHE A 7 3.65 -5.01 3.24
N LEU A 8 4.06 -4.57 4.43
CA LEU A 8 3.18 -3.99 5.44
C LEU A 8 3.62 -2.54 5.64
N ASP A 9 2.74 -1.62 5.25
CA ASP A 9 2.95 -0.19 5.41
C ASP A 9 2.16 0.28 6.63
N TYR A 10 2.84 0.87 7.61
CA TYR A 10 2.21 1.49 8.78
C TYR A 10 2.54 2.98 8.81
N ASP A 11 1.51 3.81 8.69
CA ASP A 11 1.58 5.26 8.88
C ASP A 11 1.57 5.56 10.38
N LEU A 12 2.72 5.92 10.94
CA LEU A 12 2.87 6.28 12.36
C LEU A 12 2.23 7.65 12.71
N SER A 13 1.97 8.51 11.73
CA SER A 13 1.39 9.83 11.97
C SER A 13 -0.13 9.79 12.08
N ARG A 14 -0.79 8.89 11.34
CA ARG A 14 -2.26 8.74 11.31
C ARG A 14 -2.74 7.36 11.76
N ASP A 15 -1.82 6.52 12.22
CA ASP A 15 -2.04 5.14 12.66
C ASP A 15 -2.77 4.25 11.63
N HIS A 16 -2.56 4.49 10.33
CA HIS A 16 -3.15 3.66 9.28
C HIS A 16 -2.22 2.53 8.87
N ALA A 17 -2.74 1.32 8.82
CA ALA A 17 -2.03 0.16 8.28
C ALA A 17 -2.61 -0.27 6.94
N ARG A 18 -1.72 -0.69 6.03
CA ARG A 18 -2.04 -1.18 4.68
C ARG A 18 -1.14 -2.36 4.34
N ALA A 19 -1.72 -3.38 3.71
CA ALA A 19 -0.98 -4.46 3.10
C ALA A 19 -0.78 -4.19 1.61
N GLY A 20 0.44 -4.37 1.11
CA GLY A 20 0.79 -4.33 -0.30
C GLY A 20 1.16 -5.72 -0.79
N PHE A 21 0.67 -6.10 -1.96
CA PHE A 21 1.04 -7.32 -2.67
C PHE A 21 1.57 -6.94 -4.04
N GLY A 22 2.78 -7.35 -4.37
CA GLY A 22 3.41 -7.08 -5.66
C GLY A 22 3.70 -8.35 -6.43
N GLY A 23 3.45 -8.31 -7.72
CA GLY A 23 3.87 -9.31 -8.70
C GLY A 23 4.78 -8.67 -9.72
N GLU A 24 5.84 -9.37 -10.11
CA GLU A 24 6.88 -8.86 -11.00
C GLU A 24 7.14 -9.82 -12.15
N TYR A 25 7.36 -9.26 -13.34
CA TYR A 25 7.82 -9.98 -14.51
C TYR A 25 8.97 -9.25 -15.17
N TRP A 26 10.17 -9.84 -15.08
CA TRP A 26 11.40 -9.24 -15.61
C TRP A 26 11.97 -10.07 -16.75
N ARG A 27 12.48 -9.40 -17.76
CA ARG A 27 13.32 -9.89 -18.86
C ARG A 27 14.50 -8.95 -19.04
N ASP A 28 15.43 -9.31 -19.92
CA ASP A 28 16.72 -8.62 -20.08
C ASP A 28 16.60 -7.11 -20.36
N PHE A 29 15.52 -6.69 -21.04
CA PHE A 29 15.26 -5.29 -21.37
C PHE A 29 13.87 -4.79 -20.94
N LEU A 30 13.11 -5.59 -20.18
CA LEU A 30 11.73 -5.26 -19.80
C LEU A 30 11.46 -5.65 -18.35
N LYS A 31 11.00 -4.70 -17.54
CA LYS A 31 10.56 -4.95 -16.16
C LYS A 31 9.12 -4.46 -16.01
N LEU A 32 8.22 -5.39 -15.78
CA LEU A 32 6.82 -5.13 -15.47
C LEU A 32 6.56 -5.45 -14.00
N SER A 33 5.74 -4.63 -13.36
CA SER A 33 5.25 -4.87 -12.01
C SER A 33 3.78 -4.51 -11.89
N ALA A 34 3.06 -5.27 -11.08
CA ALA A 34 1.70 -5.01 -10.69
C ALA A 34 1.63 -5.02 -9.16
N ASN A 35 1.02 -3.99 -8.57
CA ASN A 35 0.90 -3.85 -7.12
C ASN A 35 -0.58 -3.69 -6.75
N ALA A 36 -1.02 -4.43 -5.74
CA ALA A 36 -2.34 -4.33 -5.15
C ALA A 36 -2.19 -3.86 -3.70
N TYR A 37 -3.03 -2.93 -3.28
CA TYR A 37 -3.00 -2.36 -1.93
C TYR A 37 -4.35 -2.57 -1.25
N VAL A 38 -4.30 -3.09 -0.02
CA VAL A 38 -5.49 -3.37 0.79
C VAL A 38 -5.35 -2.64 2.13
N GLY A 39 -6.33 -1.78 2.44
CA GLY A 39 -6.40 -1.13 3.75
C GLY A 39 -6.65 -2.17 4.84
N LEU A 40 -5.80 -2.19 5.87
CA LEU A 40 -5.98 -3.06 7.05
C LEU A 40 -6.66 -2.32 8.21
N THR A 41 -6.69 -0.99 8.13
CA THR A 41 -7.35 -0.12 9.10
C THR A 41 -8.60 0.48 8.50
N GLY A 42 -9.67 0.55 9.30
CA GLY A 42 -10.91 1.21 8.90
C GLY A 42 -10.83 2.73 9.00
N TRP A 43 -11.99 3.37 8.91
CA TRP A 43 -12.10 4.82 9.07
C TRP A 43 -11.62 5.28 10.44
N LYS A 44 -10.88 6.38 10.45
CA LYS A 44 -10.38 7.07 11.65
C LYS A 44 -10.68 8.56 11.52
N THR A 45 -10.80 9.23 12.66
CA THR A 45 -10.89 10.69 12.69
C THR A 45 -9.61 11.28 12.12
N SER A 46 -9.73 12.05 11.04
CA SER A 46 -8.59 12.70 10.42
C SER A 46 -8.18 13.93 11.24
N PRO A 47 -6.90 14.07 11.61
CA PRO A 47 -6.40 15.32 12.20
C PRO A 47 -6.31 16.45 11.18
N ASP A 48 -6.44 16.14 9.88
CA ASP A 48 -6.35 17.13 8.79
C ASP A 48 -7.70 17.83 8.52
N VAL A 49 -8.78 17.42 9.19
CA VAL A 49 -10.12 18.00 9.04
C VAL A 49 -10.69 18.33 10.41
N GLU A 50 -10.62 19.59 10.79
CA GLU A 50 -11.37 20.18 11.91
C GLU A 50 -12.58 20.95 11.35
N ASP A 51 -13.72 20.93 12.06
CA ASP A 51 -15.00 21.53 11.66
C ASP A 51 -15.64 20.97 10.37
N TYR A 52 -16.06 19.69 10.41
CA TYR A 52 -17.11 19.21 9.51
C TYR A 52 -18.48 19.53 10.14
N GLU A 53 -19.24 20.44 9.52
CA GLU A 53 -20.70 20.56 9.66
C GLU A 53 -21.42 19.72 8.59
#